data_AF-A0A7X7N2E5-F1
#
_entry.id   AF-A0A7X7N2E5-F1
#
_cell.length_a   1.000
_cell.length_b   1.000
_cell.length_c   1.000
_cell.angle_alpha   90.00
_cell.angle_beta   90.00
_cell.angle_gamma   90.00
#
_symmetry.space_group_name_H-M   'P 1'
#
loop_
_entity.id
_entity.type
_entity.pdbx_description
1 polymer ?
#
loop_
_entity_poly.entity_id
_entity_poly.type
_entity_poly.pdbx_seq_one_letter_code
_entity_poly.pdbx_strand_id
1 'polypeptide(L)'
;MAIVVVVVVFSVAQLMITSTYYLVLGEDPQSVSGIVQSAVNPGTIMLLLLCALPLLLRRSFTRAVWIITLLLYLITQLAYSSQLVSPAGHMVALYTLASHYSRRETVIYLLISIAAVLFVPLSAATIALVFLIRCQNVALIAAAAALGDALRSRQVSLAISETRALEAERAQEESTRRRVEEERVRIAREVHDITAHSLSAVTLQAAVAQRLLRSDPMAAEEAIQTVRRTAKDALGELRSMVEVLREPDQIETA
;
A
#
# COMPACT_ATOMS: atom_id res chain seq x y z
N MET A 1 -9.17 -17.97 -13.82
CA MET A 1 -8.78 -19.29 -14.39
C MET A 1 -7.58 -19.92 -13.67
N ALA A 2 -6.40 -19.29 -13.61
CA ALA A 2 -5.21 -19.90 -12.96
C ALA A 2 -5.45 -20.44 -11.53
N ILE A 3 -6.11 -19.66 -10.66
CA ILE A 3 -6.39 -20.09 -9.27
C ILE A 3 -7.35 -21.28 -9.21
N VAL A 4 -8.31 -21.37 -10.13
CA VAL A 4 -9.23 -22.51 -10.22
C VAL A 4 -8.46 -23.79 -10.57
N VAL A 5 -7.56 -23.70 -11.54
CA VAL A 5 -6.70 -24.84 -11.95
C VAL A 5 -5.81 -25.29 -10.79
N VAL A 6 -5.15 -24.36 -10.09
CA VAL A 6 -4.30 -24.70 -8.93
C VAL A 6 -5.10 -25.38 -7.82
N VAL A 7 -6.29 -24.88 -7.50
CA VAL A 7 -7.17 -25.49 -6.49
C VAL A 7 -7.57 -26.90 -6.88
N VAL A 8 -7.98 -27.12 -8.13
CA VAL A 8 -8.38 -28.45 -8.61
C VAL A 8 -7.19 -29.41 -8.55
N VAL A 9 -6.03 -29.01 -9.06
CA VAL A 9 -4.82 -29.84 -9.05
C VAL A 9 -4.40 -30.19 -7.62
N PHE A 10 -4.39 -29.21 -6.71
CA PHE A 10 -4.04 -29.42 -5.31
C PHE A 10 -5.03 -30.37 -4.60
N SER A 11 -6.33 -30.17 -4.80
CA SER A 11 -7.36 -31.04 -4.24
C SER A 11 -7.26 -32.48 -4.74
N VAL A 12 -7.03 -32.66 -6.05
CA VAL A 12 -6.86 -33.99 -6.64
C VAL A 12 -5.59 -34.66 -6.14
N ALA A 13 -4.48 -33.92 -6.07
CA ALA A 13 -3.23 -34.45 -5.52
C ALA A 13 -3.39 -34.90 -4.05
N GLN A 14 -4.03 -34.08 -3.22
CA GLN A 14 -4.27 -34.45 -1.82
C GLN A 14 -5.19 -35.67 -1.71
N LEU A 15 -6.25 -35.73 -2.52
CA LEU A 15 -7.15 -36.88 -2.57
C LEU A 15 -6.40 -38.17 -2.94
N MET A 16 -5.52 -38.12 -3.95
CA MET A 16 -4.70 -39.27 -4.36
C MET A 16 -3.75 -39.71 -3.24
N ILE A 17 -3.09 -38.76 -2.57
CA ILE A 17 -2.21 -39.04 -1.42
C ILE A 17 -3.00 -39.73 -0.30
N THR A 18 -4.19 -39.24 0.04
CA THR A 18 -4.94 -39.79 1.16
C THR A 18 -5.70 -41.08 0.82
N SER A 19 -6.13 -41.26 -0.43
CA SER A 19 -6.74 -42.51 -0.93
C SER A 19 -5.76 -43.68 -0.97
N THR A 20 -4.45 -43.41 -0.95
CA THR A 20 -3.40 -44.44 -1.04
C THR A 20 -3.21 -45.23 0.27
N TYR A 21 -3.78 -44.80 1.40
CA TYR A 21 -3.46 -45.38 2.71
C TYR A 21 -4.70 -45.72 3.56
N TYR A 22 -5.25 -46.93 3.38
CA TYR A 22 -6.06 -47.59 4.40
C TYR A 22 -5.43 -48.94 4.75
N LEU A 23 -5.07 -49.12 6.02
CA LEU A 23 -4.49 -50.33 6.58
C LEU A 23 -5.63 -51.09 7.27
N VAL A 24 -6.04 -52.24 6.73
CA VAL A 24 -7.01 -53.13 7.38
C VAL A 24 -6.24 -53.93 8.42
N LEU A 25 -6.44 -53.64 9.70
CA LEU A 25 -5.99 -54.51 10.78
C LEU A 25 -6.95 -55.71 10.82
N GLY A 26 -6.51 -56.85 10.29
CA GLY A 26 -7.17 -58.13 10.56
C GLY A 26 -7.02 -58.50 12.03
N GLU A 27 -7.99 -59.24 12.59
CA GLU A 27 -8.00 -59.66 14.00
C GLU A 27 -6.81 -60.57 14.41
N ASP A 28 -5.99 -61.02 13.44
CA ASP A 28 -4.79 -61.84 13.65
C ASP A 28 -3.48 -61.03 13.53
N PRO A 29 -2.60 -61.01 14.57
CA PRO A 29 -1.31 -60.30 14.55
C PRO A 29 -0.31 -60.72 13.46
N GLN A 30 -0.55 -61.82 12.75
CA GLN A 30 0.30 -62.31 11.66
C GLN A 30 -0.33 -62.16 10.25
N SER A 31 -1.55 -61.64 10.16
CA SER A 31 -2.20 -61.39 8.87
C SER A 31 -1.89 -59.95 8.42
N VAL A 32 -0.74 -59.75 7.78
CA VAL A 32 -0.49 -58.51 7.00
C VAL A 32 -1.38 -58.56 5.76
N SER A 33 -2.66 -58.22 5.93
CA SER A 33 -3.60 -58.16 4.82
C SER A 33 -3.48 -56.79 4.12
N GLY A 34 -2.88 -56.83 2.93
CA GLY A 34 -2.82 -55.88 1.83
C GLY A 34 -3.24 -54.41 2.01
N ILE A 35 -2.46 -53.53 1.37
CA ILE A 35 -2.89 -52.17 1.01
C ILE A 35 -4.12 -52.29 0.10
N VAL A 36 -5.31 -52.02 0.61
CA VAL A 36 -6.53 -51.97 -0.20
C VAL A 36 -6.58 -50.59 -0.86
N GLN A 37 -6.33 -50.55 -2.16
CA GLN A 37 -6.49 -49.34 -2.96
C GLN A 37 -7.99 -49.11 -3.18
N SER A 38 -8.60 -48.18 -2.44
CA SER A 38 -9.97 -47.78 -2.73
C SER A 38 -9.97 -46.98 -4.03
N ALA A 39 -10.75 -47.43 -5.02
CA ALA A 39 -10.95 -46.64 -6.23
C ALA A 39 -11.61 -45.31 -5.84
N VAL A 40 -10.99 -44.19 -6.23
CA VAL A 40 -11.57 -42.87 -6.01
C VAL A 40 -12.92 -42.82 -6.73
N ASN A 41 -13.97 -42.46 -6.00
CA ASN A 41 -15.32 -42.42 -6.57
C ASN A 41 -15.38 -41.28 -7.62
N PRO A 42 -15.85 -41.54 -8.85
CA PRO A 42 -15.98 -40.50 -9.87
C PRO A 42 -16.85 -39.32 -9.40
N GLY A 43 -17.84 -39.58 -8.55
CA GLY A 43 -18.69 -38.55 -7.94
C GLY A 43 -17.91 -37.55 -7.07
N THR A 44 -16.84 -38.00 -6.38
CA THR A 44 -15.98 -37.13 -5.57
C THR A 44 -15.16 -36.19 -6.43
N ILE A 45 -14.67 -36.67 -7.58
CA ILE A 45 -13.97 -35.83 -8.58
C ILE A 45 -14.94 -34.79 -9.17
N MET A 46 -16.16 -35.21 -9.49
CA MET A 46 -17.19 -34.30 -10.01
C MET A 46 -17.57 -33.21 -8.99
N LEU A 47 -17.75 -33.55 -7.71
CA LEU A 47 -18.01 -32.59 -6.64
C LEU A 47 -16.81 -31.65 -6.39
N LEU A 48 -15.57 -32.15 -6.50
CA LEU A 48 -14.37 -31.32 -6.44
C LEU A 48 -14.30 -30.30 -7.58
N LEU A 49 -14.67 -30.69 -8.80
CA LEU A 49 -14.79 -29.77 -9.92
C LEU A 49 -15.94 -28.77 -9.71
N LEU A 50 -17.05 -29.22 -9.11
CA LEU A 50 -18.19 -28.37 -8.77
C LEU A 50 -17.81 -27.29 -7.72
N CYS A 51 -16.93 -27.60 -6.77
CA CYS A 51 -16.36 -26.63 -5.81
C CYS A 51 -15.61 -25.47 -6.49
N ALA A 52 -15.13 -25.66 -7.72
CA ALA A 52 -14.39 -24.66 -8.46
C ALA A 52 -15.28 -23.63 -9.18
N LEU A 53 -16.54 -23.97 -9.49
CA LEU A 53 -17.47 -23.07 -10.20
C LEU A 53 -17.82 -21.80 -9.41
N PRO A 54 -18.15 -21.86 -8.11
CA PRO A 54 -18.45 -20.66 -7.31
C PRO A 54 -17.28 -19.67 -7.26
N LEU A 55 -16.04 -20.15 -7.38
CA LEU A 55 -14.84 -19.30 -7.33
C LEU A 55 -14.74 -18.33 -8.52
N LEU A 56 -15.47 -18.56 -9.61
CA LEU A 56 -15.55 -17.62 -10.73
C LEU A 56 -16.29 -16.33 -10.34
N LEU A 57 -17.25 -16.43 -9.42
CA LEU A 57 -18.07 -15.33 -8.92
C LEU A 57 -17.54 -14.73 -7.60
N ARG A 58 -16.35 -15.15 -7.15
CA ARG A 58 -15.78 -14.76 -5.85
C ARG A 58 -15.51 -13.26 -5.69
N ARG A 59 -15.42 -12.50 -6.79
CA ARG A 59 -15.19 -11.05 -6.76
C ARG A 59 -16.48 -10.25 -6.59
N SER A 60 -17.62 -10.80 -7.03
CA SER A 60 -18.93 -10.14 -6.97
C SER A 60 -19.77 -10.58 -5.77
N PHE A 61 -19.66 -11.85 -5.34
CA PHE A 61 -20.50 -12.43 -4.29
C PHE A 61 -19.69 -13.19 -3.24
N THR A 62 -18.66 -12.56 -2.66
CA THR A 62 -17.70 -13.21 -1.75
C THR A 62 -18.34 -13.97 -0.58
N ARG A 63 -19.35 -13.40 0.08
CA ARG A 63 -20.06 -14.06 1.19
C ARG A 63 -20.83 -15.31 0.73
N ALA A 64 -21.55 -15.21 -0.40
CA ALA A 64 -22.29 -16.34 -0.95
C ALA A 64 -21.34 -17.46 -1.39
N VAL A 65 -20.22 -17.11 -2.02
CA VAL A 65 -19.20 -18.07 -2.44
C VAL A 65 -18.62 -18.81 -1.25
N TRP A 66 -18.32 -18.12 -0.14
CA TRP A 66 -17.86 -18.77 1.10
C TRP A 66 -18.88 -19.77 1.65
N ILE A 67 -20.18 -19.40 1.70
CA ILE A 67 -21.24 -20.30 2.17
C ILE A 67 -21.32 -21.53 1.26
N ILE A 68 -21.33 -21.32 -0.06
CA ILE A 68 -21.45 -22.41 -1.04
C ILE A 68 -20.24 -23.35 -0.95
N THR A 69 -19.01 -22.82 -0.88
CA THR A 69 -17.81 -23.68 -0.78
C THR A 69 -17.75 -24.45 0.54
N LEU A 70 -18.23 -23.86 1.64
CA LEU A 70 -18.33 -24.56 2.92
C LEU A 70 -19.37 -25.68 2.86
N LEU A 71 -20.55 -25.40 2.31
CA LEU A 71 -21.61 -26.39 2.15
C LEU A 71 -21.18 -27.54 1.24
N LEU A 72 -20.56 -27.25 0.09
CA LEU A 72 -20.06 -28.30 -0.80
C LEU A 72 -18.98 -29.14 -0.13
N TYR A 73 -18.07 -28.53 0.65
CA TYR A 73 -17.08 -29.28 1.42
C TYR A 73 -17.75 -30.22 2.43
N LEU A 74 -18.73 -29.74 3.20
CA LEU A 74 -19.48 -30.56 4.15
C LEU A 74 -20.25 -31.68 3.44
N ILE A 75 -20.99 -31.37 2.37
CA ILE A 75 -21.73 -32.37 1.59
C ILE A 75 -20.79 -33.45 1.06
N THR A 76 -19.62 -33.07 0.54
CA THR A 76 -18.64 -34.03 0.03
C THR A 76 -18.11 -34.93 1.14
N GLN A 77 -17.81 -34.37 2.32
CA GLN A 77 -17.35 -35.15 3.48
C GLN A 77 -18.44 -36.06 4.07
N LEU A 78 -19.70 -35.63 4.12
CA LEU A 78 -20.79 -36.48 4.59
C LEU A 78 -21.15 -37.59 3.59
N ALA A 79 -21.17 -37.28 2.29
CA ALA A 79 -21.52 -38.25 1.25
C ALA A 79 -20.40 -39.27 0.98
N TYR A 80 -19.14 -38.89 1.18
CA TYR A 80 -17.97 -39.73 0.94
C TYR A 80 -17.06 -39.75 2.17
N SER A 81 -17.61 -40.09 3.33
CA SER A 81 -16.89 -40.02 4.62
C SER A 81 -15.61 -40.87 4.70
N SER A 82 -15.50 -41.90 3.85
CA SER A 82 -14.34 -42.77 3.71
C SER A 82 -13.28 -42.22 2.75
N GLN A 83 -13.51 -41.06 2.14
CA GLN A 83 -12.57 -40.36 1.27
C GLN A 83 -12.26 -39.01 1.86
N LEU A 84 -10.98 -38.79 2.14
CA LEU A 84 -10.51 -37.62 2.84
C LEU A 84 -10.26 -36.50 1.82
N VAL A 85 -11.22 -35.58 1.71
CA VAL A 85 -11.20 -34.50 0.72
C VAL A 85 -10.63 -33.20 1.29
N SER A 86 -9.81 -32.51 0.49
CA SER A 86 -9.22 -31.21 0.83
C SER A 86 -10.24 -30.07 0.85
N PRO A 87 -10.21 -29.15 1.83
CA PRO A 87 -11.02 -27.93 1.82
C PRO A 87 -10.46 -26.81 0.92
N ALA A 88 -9.68 -27.12 -0.12
CA ALA A 88 -8.92 -26.12 -0.89
C ALA A 88 -9.78 -25.02 -1.54
N GLY A 89 -10.97 -25.37 -2.04
CA GLY A 89 -11.92 -24.37 -2.57
C GLY A 89 -12.40 -23.39 -1.50
N HIS A 90 -12.64 -23.92 -0.29
CA HIS A 90 -13.04 -23.12 0.87
C HIS A 90 -11.91 -22.21 1.36
N MET A 91 -10.66 -22.69 1.32
CA MET A 91 -9.48 -21.87 1.66
C MET A 91 -9.37 -20.63 0.76
N VAL A 92 -9.60 -20.79 -0.56
CA VAL A 92 -9.56 -19.67 -1.50
C VAL A 92 -10.70 -18.69 -1.26
N ALA A 93 -11.90 -19.19 -0.92
CA ALA A 93 -13.02 -18.34 -0.55
C ALA A 93 -12.71 -17.53 0.72
N LEU A 94 -12.13 -18.16 1.74
CA LEU A 94 -11.76 -17.50 2.99
C LEU A 94 -10.62 -16.49 2.80
N TYR A 95 -9.60 -16.81 2.02
CA TYR A 95 -8.56 -15.86 1.61
C TYR A 95 -9.14 -14.63 0.93
N THR A 96 -10.09 -14.84 0.01
CA THR A 96 -10.74 -13.73 -0.73
C THR A 96 -11.60 -12.89 0.21
N LEU A 97 -12.26 -13.52 1.18
CA LEU A 97 -13.05 -12.81 2.20
C LEU A 97 -12.12 -11.99 3.12
N ALA A 98 -11.01 -12.59 3.58
CA ALA A 98 -10.03 -11.91 4.41
C ALA A 98 -9.37 -10.71 3.72
N SER A 99 -9.21 -10.75 2.39
CA SER A 99 -8.62 -9.65 1.64
C SER A 99 -9.56 -8.46 1.40
N HIS A 100 -10.89 -8.64 1.51
CA HIS A 100 -11.88 -7.59 1.19
C HIS A 100 -12.66 -7.09 2.41
N TYR A 101 -12.81 -7.88 3.47
CA TYR A 101 -13.64 -7.54 4.63
C TYR A 101 -12.79 -7.18 5.86
N SER A 102 -13.47 -6.69 6.90
CA SER A 102 -12.80 -6.31 8.16
C SER A 102 -12.19 -7.53 8.88
N ARG A 103 -11.18 -7.28 9.72
CA ARG A 103 -10.53 -8.34 10.52
C ARG A 103 -11.53 -9.04 11.45
N ARG A 104 -12.51 -8.31 11.99
CA ARG A 104 -13.57 -8.86 12.84
C ARG A 104 -14.46 -9.84 12.09
N GLU A 105 -14.95 -9.47 10.90
CA GLU A 105 -15.73 -10.38 10.06
C GLU A 105 -14.92 -11.62 9.68
N THR A 106 -13.66 -11.43 9.27
CA THR A 106 -12.76 -12.52 8.90
C THR A 106 -12.59 -13.53 10.03
N VAL A 107 -12.42 -13.08 11.27
CA VAL A 107 -12.32 -13.96 12.44
C VAL A 107 -13.60 -14.77 12.65
N ILE A 108 -14.77 -14.18 12.48
CA ILE A 108 -16.05 -14.90 12.60
C ILE A 108 -16.14 -16.03 11.57
N TYR A 109 -15.91 -15.73 10.29
CA TYR A 109 -15.95 -16.75 9.22
C TYR A 109 -14.85 -17.81 9.37
N LEU A 110 -13.67 -17.41 9.85
CA LEU A 110 -12.59 -18.35 10.17
C LEU A 110 -13.00 -19.31 11.29
N LEU A 111 -13.56 -18.81 12.39
CA LEU A 111 -14.01 -19.65 13.51
C LEU A 111 -15.12 -20.61 13.09
N ILE A 112 -16.08 -20.17 12.27
CA ILE A 112 -17.12 -21.05 11.72
C ILE A 112 -16.49 -22.14 10.83
N SER A 113 -15.51 -21.78 10.00
CA SER A 113 -14.79 -22.73 9.15
C SER A 113 -14.03 -23.77 9.96
N ILE A 114 -13.34 -23.34 11.02
CA ILE A 114 -12.60 -24.21 11.95
C ILE A 114 -13.58 -25.15 12.65
N ALA A 115 -14.70 -24.64 13.17
CA ALA A 115 -15.72 -25.46 13.82
C ALA A 115 -16.26 -26.52 12.85
N ALA A 116 -16.63 -26.12 11.63
CA ALA A 116 -17.10 -27.04 10.59
C ALA A 116 -16.07 -28.14 10.29
N VAL A 117 -14.78 -27.78 10.19
CA VAL A 117 -13.71 -28.75 9.99
C VAL A 117 -13.47 -29.63 11.21
N LEU A 118 -13.66 -29.18 12.44
CA LEU A 118 -13.43 -30.00 13.63
C LEU A 118 -14.56 -31.02 13.87
N PHE A 119 -15.80 -30.62 13.61
CA PHE A 119 -17.00 -31.42 13.94
C PHE A 119 -17.54 -32.28 12.79
N VAL A 120 -17.12 -32.08 11.54
CA VAL A 120 -17.61 -32.92 10.42
C VAL A 120 -17.13 -34.38 10.56
N PRO A 121 -17.99 -35.40 10.64
CA PRO A 121 -17.56 -36.77 10.90
C PRO A 121 -16.58 -37.27 9.82
N LEU A 122 -15.51 -37.95 10.24
CA LEU A 122 -14.52 -38.57 9.35
C LEU A 122 -14.46 -40.07 9.65
N SER A 123 -14.50 -40.91 8.62
CA SER A 123 -14.22 -42.35 8.76
C SER A 123 -12.80 -42.64 8.26
N ALA A 124 -11.88 -42.82 9.21
CA ALA A 124 -10.47 -43.12 8.94
C ALA A 124 -10.03 -44.36 9.72
N ALA A 125 -8.98 -45.03 9.25
CA ALA A 125 -8.48 -46.27 9.85
C ALA A 125 -7.99 -46.10 11.30
N THR A 126 -7.52 -44.90 11.69
CA THR A 126 -6.98 -44.62 13.03
C THR A 126 -7.33 -43.23 13.54
N ILE A 127 -7.43 -43.09 14.88
CA ILE A 127 -7.63 -41.80 15.56
C ILE A 127 -6.50 -40.82 15.26
N ALA A 128 -5.26 -41.31 15.18
CA ALA A 128 -4.08 -40.49 14.86
C ALA A 128 -4.18 -39.85 13.47
N LEU A 129 -4.68 -40.58 12.47
CA LEU A 129 -4.88 -40.05 11.13
C LEU A 129 -5.96 -38.96 11.09
N VAL A 130 -7.08 -39.17 11.80
CA VAL A 130 -8.12 -38.14 11.96
C VAL A 130 -7.53 -36.88 12.58
N PHE A 131 -6.78 -37.02 13.68
CA PHE A 131 -6.16 -35.90 14.37
C PHE A 131 -5.20 -35.11 13.46
N LEU A 132 -4.29 -35.80 12.76
CA LEU A 132 -3.33 -35.19 11.85
C LEU A 132 -4.03 -34.36 10.75
N ILE A 133 -5.09 -34.91 10.15
CA ILE A 133 -5.85 -34.25 9.07
C ILE A 133 -6.59 -33.03 9.59
N ARG A 134 -7.17 -33.09 10.79
CA ARG A 134 -7.81 -31.93 11.42
C ARG A 134 -6.80 -30.82 11.66
N CYS A 135 -5.66 -31.14 12.25
CA CYS A 135 -4.59 -30.18 12.49
C CYS A 135 -4.11 -29.55 11.18
N GLN A 136 -3.87 -30.37 10.15
CA GLN A 136 -3.47 -29.89 8.82
C GLN A 136 -4.52 -28.95 8.20
N ASN A 137 -5.79 -29.34 8.18
CA ASN A 137 -6.86 -28.53 7.57
C ASN A 137 -7.07 -27.22 8.32
N VAL A 138 -7.03 -27.25 9.66
CA VAL A 138 -7.11 -26.03 10.48
C VAL A 138 -5.92 -25.11 10.18
N ALA A 139 -4.70 -25.65 10.13
CA ALA A 139 -3.50 -24.87 9.81
C ALA A 139 -3.59 -24.23 8.42
N LEU A 140 -4.04 -24.98 7.41
CA LEU A 140 -4.20 -24.48 6.05
C LEU A 140 -5.26 -23.39 5.94
N ILE A 141 -6.42 -23.56 6.59
CA ILE A 141 -7.49 -22.55 6.61
C ILE A 141 -7.04 -21.28 7.34
N ALA A 142 -6.36 -21.43 8.49
CA ALA A 142 -5.80 -20.31 9.22
C ALA A 142 -4.74 -19.57 8.40
N ALA A 143 -3.85 -20.29 7.72
CA ALA A 143 -2.84 -19.71 6.83
C ALA A 143 -3.49 -18.94 5.67
N ALA A 144 -4.54 -19.48 5.05
CA ALA A 144 -5.26 -18.79 3.98
C ALA A 144 -5.91 -17.48 4.45
N ALA A 145 -6.52 -17.47 5.63
CA ALA A 145 -7.07 -16.25 6.24
C ALA A 145 -5.97 -15.24 6.58
N ALA A 146 -4.85 -15.69 7.17
CA ALA A 146 -3.72 -14.84 7.53
C ALA A 146 -3.07 -14.19 6.29
N LEU A 147 -2.91 -14.94 5.20
CA LEU A 147 -2.39 -14.42 3.94
C LEU A 147 -3.32 -13.35 3.34
N GLY A 148 -4.64 -13.55 3.42
CA GLY A 148 -5.62 -12.57 2.97
C GLY A 148 -5.56 -11.27 3.79
N ASP A 149 -5.51 -11.38 5.12
CA ASP A 149 -5.40 -10.21 6.02
C ASP A 149 -4.05 -9.48 5.83
N ALA A 150 -2.95 -10.20 5.62
CA ALA A 150 -1.63 -9.62 5.34
C ALA A 150 -1.62 -8.81 4.04
N LEU A 151 -2.25 -9.31 2.97
CA LEU A 151 -2.39 -8.57 1.71
C LEU A 151 -3.25 -7.33 1.87
N ARG A 152 -4.37 -7.44 2.59
CA ARG A 152 -5.22 -6.29 2.92
C ARG A 152 -4.43 -5.24 3.69
N SER A 153 -3.69 -5.66 4.73
CA SER A 153 -2.85 -4.76 5.52
C SER A 153 -1.81 -4.07 4.65
N ARG A 154 -1.15 -4.80 3.74
CA ARG A 154 -0.17 -4.24 2.82
C ARG A 154 -0.79 -3.21 1.88
N GLN A 155 -1.96 -3.48 1.32
CA GLN A 155 -2.66 -2.53 0.45
C GLN A 155 -3.06 -1.25 1.20
N VAL A 156 -3.56 -1.38 2.43
CA VAL A 156 -3.88 -0.22 3.28
C VAL A 156 -2.63 0.59 3.60
N SER A 157 -1.51 -0.06 3.95
CA SER A 157 -0.25 0.62 4.21
C SER A 157 0.28 1.36 2.99
N LEU A 158 0.19 0.76 1.80
CA LEU A 158 0.60 1.40 0.54
C LEU A 158 -0.25 2.63 0.24
N ALA A 159 -1.58 2.52 0.37
CA ALA A 159 -2.48 3.65 0.17
C ALA A 159 -2.18 4.81 1.14
N ILE A 160 -1.90 4.50 2.42
CA ILE A 160 -1.52 5.53 3.40
C ILE A 160 -0.17 6.17 3.01
N SER A 161 0.81 5.40 2.55
CA SER A 161 2.10 5.93 2.14
C SER A 161 2.01 6.83 0.91
N GLU A 162 1.17 6.48 -0.06
CA GLU A 162 0.93 7.27 -1.27
C GLU A 162 0.26 8.61 -0.93
N THR A 163 -0.78 8.59 -0.09
CA THR A 163 -1.42 9.82 0.39
C THR A 163 -0.43 10.73 1.13
N ARG A 164 0.41 10.17 2.00
CA ARG A 164 1.43 10.95 2.73
C ARG A 164 2.51 11.52 1.81
N ALA A 165 2.90 10.79 0.77
CA ALA A 165 3.86 11.28 -0.21
C ALA A 165 3.29 12.47 -0.98
N LEU A 166 2.03 12.38 -1.43
CA LEU A 166 1.34 13.49 -2.11
C LEU A 166 1.16 14.72 -1.20
N GLU A 167 0.86 14.51 0.09
CA GLU A 167 0.77 15.62 1.06
C GLU A 167 2.14 16.27 1.30
N ALA A 168 3.21 15.49 1.37
CA ALA A 168 4.57 16.00 1.54
C ALA A 168 5.04 16.79 0.31
N GLU A 169 4.76 16.31 -0.89
CA GLU A 169 5.06 17.00 -2.14
C GLU A 169 4.36 18.37 -2.20
N ARG A 170 3.06 18.41 -1.92
CA ARG A 170 2.30 19.67 -1.85
C ARG A 170 2.84 20.63 -0.80
N ALA A 171 3.18 20.13 0.38
CA ALA A 171 3.77 20.94 1.44
C ALA A 171 5.14 21.52 1.03
N GLN A 172 5.94 20.74 0.29
CA GLN A 172 7.23 21.19 -0.23
C GLN A 172 7.05 22.27 -1.31
N GLU A 173 6.12 22.10 -2.24
CA GLU A 173 5.78 23.12 -3.25
C GLU A 173 5.32 24.42 -2.61
N GLU A 174 4.40 24.34 -1.65
CA GLU A 174 3.93 25.50 -0.89
C GLU A 174 5.08 26.19 -0.14
N SER A 175 5.94 25.42 0.52
CA SER A 175 7.09 25.99 1.24
C SER A 175 8.06 26.69 0.30
N THR A 176 8.31 26.11 -0.89
CA THR A 176 9.20 26.70 -1.90
C THR A 176 8.60 28.00 -2.41
N ARG A 177 7.30 28.00 -2.73
CA ARG A 177 6.59 29.21 -3.15
C ARG A 177 6.61 30.30 -2.07
N ARG A 178 6.35 29.95 -0.81
CA ARG A 178 6.41 30.89 0.31
C ARG A 178 7.81 31.48 0.48
N ARG A 179 8.86 30.66 0.37
CA ARG A 179 10.25 31.14 0.44
C ARG A 179 10.59 32.11 -0.69
N VAL A 180 10.08 31.86 -1.91
CA VAL A 180 10.23 32.80 -3.04
C VAL A 180 9.48 34.10 -2.80
N GLU A 181 8.25 34.04 -2.26
CA GLU A 181 7.45 35.23 -1.93
C GLU A 181 8.09 36.06 -0.79
N GLU A 182 8.59 35.41 0.26
CA GLU A 182 9.33 36.05 1.35
C GLU A 182 10.61 36.74 0.86
N GLU A 183 11.34 36.08 -0.04
CA GLU A 183 12.54 36.65 -0.64
C GLU A 183 12.22 37.89 -1.47
N ARG A 184 11.15 37.85 -2.28
CA ARG A 184 10.71 39.03 -3.05
C ARG A 184 10.38 40.22 -2.16
N VAL A 185 9.74 39.98 -1.00
CA VAL A 185 9.44 41.03 -0.03
C VAL A 185 10.72 41.58 0.62
N ARG A 186 11.69 40.71 0.94
CA ARG A 186 13.00 41.13 1.47
C ARG A 186 13.74 42.02 0.47
N ILE A 187 13.85 41.59 -0.79
CA ILE A 187 14.49 42.38 -1.86
C ILE A 187 13.79 43.74 -2.03
N ALA A 188 12.46 43.77 -2.04
CA ALA A 188 11.72 45.02 -2.17
C ALA A 188 12.01 46.02 -1.04
N ARG A 189 12.20 45.54 0.20
CA ARG A 189 12.58 46.38 1.34
C ARG A 189 14.01 46.88 1.20
N GLU A 190 14.94 46.03 0.81
CA GLU A 190 16.34 46.41 0.62
C GLU A 190 16.50 47.49 -0.48
N VAL A 191 15.78 47.33 -1.59
CA VAL A 191 15.68 48.36 -2.65
C VAL A 191 15.05 49.65 -2.10
N HIS A 192 14.00 49.55 -1.29
CA HIS A 192 13.37 50.73 -0.68
C HIS A 192 14.31 51.47 0.27
N ASP A 193 15.08 50.74 1.08
CA ASP A 193 16.00 51.33 2.06
C ASP A 193 17.16 52.07 1.37
N ILE A 194 17.77 51.45 0.35
CA ILE A 194 18.81 52.10 -0.48
C ILE A 194 18.26 53.37 -1.14
N THR A 195 17.10 53.25 -1.80
CA THR A 195 16.49 54.39 -2.51
C THR A 195 16.09 55.53 -1.58
N ALA A 196 15.47 55.23 -0.43
CA ALA A 196 15.06 56.23 0.55
C ALA A 196 16.27 56.96 1.16
N HIS A 197 17.33 56.23 1.51
CA HIS A 197 18.54 56.81 2.07
C HIS A 197 19.27 57.72 1.08
N SER A 198 19.51 57.24 -0.15
CA SER A 198 20.20 58.00 -1.18
C SER A 198 19.41 59.23 -1.62
N LEU A 199 18.08 59.13 -1.77
CA LEU A 199 17.24 60.27 -2.15
C LEU A 199 17.21 61.33 -1.04
N SER A 200 17.18 60.92 0.23
CA SER A 200 17.25 61.85 1.37
C SER A 200 18.57 62.61 1.39
N ALA A 201 19.70 61.91 1.17
CA ALA A 201 21.02 62.52 1.09
C ALA A 201 21.14 63.49 -0.11
N VAL A 202 20.64 63.10 -1.28
CA VAL A 202 20.60 63.96 -2.48
C VAL A 202 19.78 65.22 -2.23
N THR A 203 18.59 65.09 -1.63
CA THR A 203 17.70 66.23 -1.34
C THR A 203 18.34 67.21 -0.36
N LEU A 204 18.99 66.68 0.70
CA LEU A 204 19.70 67.51 1.68
C LEU A 204 20.88 68.25 1.05
N GLN A 205 21.74 67.56 0.30
CA GLN A 205 22.91 68.17 -0.34
C GLN A 205 22.53 69.17 -1.44
N ALA A 206 21.46 68.91 -2.19
CA ALA A 206 20.91 69.86 -3.15
C ALA A 206 20.42 71.15 -2.46
N ALA A 207 19.74 71.03 -1.31
CA ALA A 207 19.31 72.19 -0.53
C ALA A 207 20.51 73.00 0.03
N VAL A 208 21.57 72.32 0.46
CA VAL A 208 22.84 72.95 0.90
C VAL A 208 23.49 73.73 -0.26
N ALA A 209 23.63 73.09 -1.42
CA ALA A 209 24.18 73.73 -2.63
C ALA A 209 23.37 74.99 -3.01
N GLN A 210 22.04 74.91 -2.95
CA GLN A 210 21.14 76.02 -3.28
C GLN A 210 21.30 77.21 -2.33
N ARG A 211 21.55 76.98 -1.04
CA ARG A 211 21.83 78.05 -0.07
C ARG A 211 23.19 78.70 -0.27
N LEU A 212 24.21 77.93 -0.63
CA LEU A 212 25.60 78.41 -0.72
C LEU A 212 25.93 79.06 -2.07
N LEU A 213 25.09 78.87 -3.09
CA LEU A 213 25.27 79.32 -4.47
C LEU A 213 25.72 80.78 -4.65
N ARG A 214 25.33 81.69 -3.74
CA ARG A 214 25.73 83.11 -3.78
C ARG A 214 26.78 83.50 -2.74
N SER A 215 26.84 82.78 -1.62
CA SER A 215 27.70 83.12 -0.48
C SER A 215 29.05 82.41 -0.52
N ASP A 216 29.09 81.17 -1.02
CA ASP A 216 30.29 80.35 -1.17
C ASP A 216 30.14 79.40 -2.37
N PRO A 217 30.54 79.85 -3.57
CA PRO A 217 30.41 79.06 -4.80
C PRO A 217 31.23 77.77 -4.80
N MET A 218 32.40 77.74 -4.13
CA MET A 218 33.22 76.54 -4.09
C MET A 218 32.57 75.44 -3.25
N ALA A 219 32.02 75.80 -2.08
CA ALA A 219 31.28 74.86 -1.24
C ALA A 219 29.98 74.36 -1.93
N ALA A 220 29.33 75.21 -2.73
CA ALA A 220 28.18 74.80 -3.55
C ALA A 220 28.56 73.78 -4.63
N GLU A 221 29.72 73.93 -5.26
CA GLU A 221 30.24 72.98 -6.24
C GLU A 221 30.58 71.62 -5.60
N GLU A 222 31.17 71.61 -4.41
CA GLU A 222 31.46 70.39 -3.64
C GLU A 222 30.18 69.63 -3.25
N ALA A 223 29.12 70.34 -2.85
CA ALA A 223 27.82 69.75 -2.56
C ALA A 223 27.18 69.12 -3.82
N ILE A 224 27.28 69.76 -4.99
CA ILE A 224 26.81 69.21 -6.28
C ILE A 224 27.61 67.96 -6.66
N GLN A 225 28.93 67.96 -6.46
CA GLN A 225 29.77 66.78 -6.71
C GLN A 225 29.37 65.61 -5.79
N THR A 226 29.03 65.90 -4.53
CA THR A 226 28.52 64.91 -3.57
C THR A 226 27.18 64.33 -4.03
N VAL A 227 26.23 65.17 -4.47
CA VAL A 227 24.96 64.71 -5.08
C VAL A 227 25.23 63.74 -6.24
N ARG A 228 26.12 64.10 -7.17
CA ARG A 228 26.45 63.28 -8.34
C ARG A 228 27.06 61.94 -7.95
N ARG A 229 27.94 61.92 -6.94
CA ARG A 229 28.56 60.71 -6.42
C ARG A 229 27.50 59.81 -5.77
N THR A 230 26.72 60.32 -4.82
CA THR A 230 25.68 59.56 -4.12
C THR A 230 24.64 58.97 -5.07
N ALA A 231 24.20 59.72 -6.09
CA ALA A 231 23.27 59.20 -7.10
C ALA A 231 23.89 58.09 -7.97
N LYS A 232 25.18 58.24 -8.33
CA LYS A 232 25.90 57.23 -9.12
C LYS A 232 26.13 55.94 -8.33
N ASP A 233 26.51 56.06 -7.06
CA ASP A 233 26.77 54.91 -6.18
C ASP A 233 25.47 54.13 -5.93
N ALA A 234 24.36 54.81 -5.63
CA ALA A 234 23.04 54.19 -5.44
C ALA A 234 22.53 53.44 -6.70
N LEU A 235 22.72 54.04 -7.90
CA LEU A 235 22.40 53.38 -9.17
C LEU A 235 23.28 52.16 -9.42
N GLY A 236 24.54 52.18 -8.97
CA GLY A 236 25.47 51.05 -9.03
C GLY A 236 25.02 49.90 -8.14
N GLU A 237 24.68 50.18 -6.88
CA GLU A 237 24.18 49.19 -5.92
C GLU A 237 22.88 48.51 -6.40
N LEU A 238 21.93 49.30 -6.92
CA LEU A 238 20.68 48.75 -7.50
C LEU A 238 20.93 47.88 -8.73
N ARG A 239 21.86 48.27 -9.62
CA ARG A 239 22.23 47.44 -10.78
C ARG A 239 22.86 46.13 -10.36
N SER A 240 23.77 46.17 -9.39
CA SER A 240 24.42 44.96 -8.86
C SER A 240 23.39 43.99 -8.26
N MET A 241 22.39 44.47 -7.53
CA MET A 241 21.31 43.60 -7.01
C MET A 241 20.47 42.96 -8.12
N VAL A 242 20.14 43.71 -9.18
CA VAL A 242 19.35 43.19 -10.30
C VAL A 242 20.14 42.20 -11.16
N GLU A 243 21.46 42.39 -11.32
CA GLU A 243 22.33 41.42 -12.02
C GLU A 243 22.37 40.07 -11.31
N VAL A 244 22.52 40.06 -9.97
CA VAL A 244 22.50 38.81 -9.16
C VAL A 244 21.17 38.05 -9.27
N LEU A 245 20.06 38.76 -9.47
CA LEU A 245 18.73 38.15 -9.69
C LEU A 245 18.50 37.65 -11.12
N ARG A 246 19.36 38.01 -12.09
CA ARG A 246 19.25 37.66 -13.52
C ARG A 246 20.08 36.43 -13.91
N GLU A 247 21.17 36.14 -13.19
CA GLU A 247 22.01 34.96 -13.43
C GLU A 247 21.30 33.59 -13.29
N PRO A 248 20.28 33.36 -12.43
CA PRO A 248 19.66 32.04 -12.34
C PRO A 248 18.90 31.58 -13.60
N ASP A 249 18.55 32.50 -14.52
CA ASP A 249 17.90 32.15 -15.81
C ASP A 249 18.88 31.58 -16.85
N GLN A 250 20.20 31.62 -16.61
CA GLN A 250 21.22 31.13 -17.57
C GLN A 250 21.74 29.71 -17.28
N ILE A 251 21.46 29.17 -16.09
CA ILE A 251 22.00 27.87 -15.65
C ILE A 251 21.09 26.69 -16.06
N GLU A 252 19.83 26.93 -16.46
CA GLU A 252 18.88 25.88 -16.85
C GLU A 252 18.96 25.44 -18.34
N THR A 253 19.99 25.89 -19.08
CA THR A 253 20.20 25.57 -20.51
C THR A 253 21.53 24.86 -20.84
N ALA A 254 22.10 24.08 -19.91
CA ALA A 254 23.29 23.26 -20.17
C ALA A 254 23.02 21.76 -19.99
#